data_AF-A0AAN7ZBH2-F1
#
_entry.id   AF-A0AAN7ZBH2-F1
#
_cell.length_a   1.000
_cell.length_b   1.000
_cell.length_c   1.000
_cell.angle_alpha   90.00
_cell.angle_beta   90.00
_cell.angle_gamma   90.00
#
_symmetry.space_group_name_H-M   'P 1'
#
loop_
_entity.id
_entity.type
_entity.pdbx_description
1 polymer ?
#
loop_
_entity_poly.entity_id
_entity_poly.type
_entity_poly.pdbx_seq_one_letter_code
_entity_poly.pdbx_strand_id
1 'polypeptide(L)'
;MAPSLAPTMRTNDSAHADIRIIESGLARMENKALSMQRVVLSEEKTANMNKLALGAKLDRALDRRMTSQDAEMRPRKHTISEKEKEEL
;
A
#
# COMPACT_ATOMS: atom_id res chain seq x y z
N MET A 1 32.67 -44.97 1.46
CA MET A 1 32.20 -43.69 2.03
C MET A 1 33.39 -42.75 2.09
N ALA A 2 33.35 -41.63 1.38
CA ALA A 2 34.46 -40.65 1.37
C ALA A 2 34.30 -39.69 2.57
N PRO A 3 35.38 -39.38 3.30
CA PRO A 3 35.30 -38.44 4.43
C PRO A 3 35.08 -37.01 3.92
N SER A 4 34.17 -36.28 4.57
CA SER A 4 33.96 -34.85 4.36
C SER A 4 35.15 -34.06 4.91
N LEU A 5 35.94 -33.44 4.02
CA LEU A 5 36.90 -32.40 4.42
C LEU A 5 36.18 -31.07 4.53
N ALA A 6 35.41 -30.87 5.61
CA ALA A 6 35.08 -29.52 6.02
C ALA A 6 36.39 -28.84 6.50
N PRO A 7 36.81 -27.70 5.95
CA PRO A 7 38.00 -27.01 6.43
C PRO A 7 37.72 -26.57 7.87
N THR A 8 38.31 -27.24 8.85
CA THR A 8 38.33 -26.77 10.23
C THR A 8 39.35 -25.63 10.30
N MET A 9 38.90 -24.43 9.93
CA MET A 9 39.67 -23.21 10.13
C MET A 9 39.94 -23.09 11.64
N ARG A 10 41.17 -23.36 12.09
CA ARG A 10 41.61 -22.87 13.40
C ARG A 10 41.54 -21.35 13.30
N THR A 11 40.64 -20.75 14.07
CA THR A 11 40.49 -19.29 14.10
C THR A 11 41.78 -18.71 14.66
N ASN A 12 42.67 -18.29 13.77
CA ASN A 12 43.81 -17.49 14.17
C ASN A 12 43.27 -16.10 14.58
N ASP A 13 44.01 -15.36 15.40
CA ASP A 13 43.60 -14.02 15.88
C ASP A 13 43.19 -13.08 14.71
N SER A 14 43.79 -13.29 13.54
CA SER A 14 43.47 -12.64 12.25
C SER A 14 42.02 -12.83 11.80
N ALA A 15 41.45 -14.04 11.94
CA ALA A 15 40.08 -14.32 11.51
C ALA A 15 39.05 -13.62 12.43
N HIS A 16 39.38 -13.45 13.71
CA HIS A 16 38.57 -12.66 14.64
C HIS A 16 38.68 -11.15 14.37
N ALA A 17 39.86 -10.69 13.95
CA ALA A 17 40.05 -9.29 13.55
C ALA A 17 39.18 -8.92 12.34
N ASP A 18 39.12 -9.79 11.33
CA ASP A 18 38.28 -9.58 10.14
C ASP A 18 36.78 -9.51 10.49
N ILE A 19 36.31 -10.40 11.37
CA ILE A 19 34.91 -10.39 11.84
C ILE A 19 34.58 -9.07 12.55
N ARG A 20 35.48 -8.57 13.42
CA ARG A 20 35.30 -7.30 14.12
C ARG A 20 35.29 -6.10 13.18
N ILE A 21 36.14 -6.13 12.13
CA ILE A 21 36.16 -5.08 11.11
C ILE A 21 34.81 -5.06 10.36
N ILE A 22 34.31 -6.22 9.96
CA ILE A 22 33.00 -6.35 9.29
C ILE A 22 31.88 -5.85 10.21
N GLU A 23 31.86 -6.28 11.48
CA GLU A 23 30.89 -5.85 12.47
C GLU A 23 30.88 -4.32 12.65
N SER A 24 32.08 -3.71 12.78
CA SER A 24 32.22 -2.25 12.89
C SER A 24 31.80 -1.51 11.62
N GLY A 25 31.98 -2.12 10.45
CA GLY A 25 31.52 -1.60 9.17
C GLY A 25 30.01 -1.60 9.09
N LEU A 26 29.38 -2.73 9.44
CA LEU A 26 27.93 -2.88 9.44
C LEU A 26 27.25 -1.91 10.41
N ALA A 27 27.81 -1.76 11.63
CA ALA A 27 27.28 -0.84 12.64
C ALA A 27 27.33 0.64 12.19
N ARG A 28 28.33 1.01 11.36
CA ARG A 28 28.43 2.36 10.78
C ARG A 28 27.49 2.57 9.59
N MET A 29 27.18 1.49 8.87
CA MET A 29 26.20 1.51 7.78
C MET A 29 24.76 1.56 8.28
N GLU A 30 24.51 1.19 9.54
CA GLU A 30 23.18 1.28 10.16
C GLU A 30 22.77 2.75 10.34
N ASN A 31 21.80 3.18 9.54
CA ASN A 31 21.18 4.49 9.71
C ASN A 31 20.03 4.42 10.73
N LYS A 32 20.36 4.66 12.00
CA LYS A 32 19.41 4.63 13.11
C LYS A 32 18.26 5.63 12.96
N ALA A 33 18.47 6.75 12.28
CA ALA A 33 17.41 7.74 12.04
C ALA A 33 16.32 7.20 11.11
N LEU A 34 16.70 6.44 10.07
CA LEU A 34 15.73 5.80 9.17
C LEU A 34 14.96 4.67 9.86
N SER A 35 15.61 3.93 10.76
CA SER A 35 14.95 2.92 11.59
C SER A 35 13.90 3.54 12.51
N MET A 36 14.19 4.72 13.08
CA MET A 36 13.24 5.46 13.91
C MET A 36 12.07 6.07 13.12
N GLN A 37 12.26 6.35 11.83
CA GLN A 37 11.19 6.90 10.97
C GLN A 37 10.14 5.85 10.58
N ARG A 38 10.50 4.57 10.55
CA ARG A 38 9.59 3.47 10.20
C ARG A 38 8.69 3.15 11.38
N VAL A 39 7.48 3.71 11.37
CA VAL A 39 6.43 3.33 12.32
C VAL A 39 5.81 2.01 11.88
N VAL A 40 6.14 0.94 12.60
CA VAL A 40 5.37 -0.31 12.52
C VAL A 40 4.16 -0.14 13.44
N LEU A 41 2.98 -0.10 12.85
CA LEU A 41 1.73 0.03 13.61
C LEU A 41 1.47 -1.27 14.37
N SER A 42 0.92 -1.16 15.59
CA SER A 42 0.35 -2.32 16.26
C SER A 42 -0.84 -2.87 15.46
N GLU A 43 -1.18 -4.13 15.71
CA GLU A 43 -2.32 -4.78 15.07
C GLU A 43 -3.62 -3.98 15.29
N GLU A 44 -3.84 -3.51 16.53
CA GLU A 44 -4.97 -2.66 16.89
C GLU A 44 -5.02 -1.35 16.08
N LYS A 45 -3.89 -0.65 15.96
CA LYS A 45 -3.82 0.61 15.17
C LYS A 45 -4.11 0.34 13.70
N THR A 46 -3.63 -0.78 13.19
CA THR A 46 -3.88 -1.21 11.80
C THR A 46 -5.37 -1.52 11.58
N ALA A 47 -6.00 -2.24 12.51
CA ALA A 47 -7.44 -2.53 12.45
C ALA A 47 -8.30 -1.25 12.50
N ASN A 48 -7.95 -0.30 13.37
CA ASN A 48 -8.63 1.00 13.43
C ASN A 48 -8.49 1.78 12.12
N MET A 49 -7.31 1.77 11.51
CA MET A 49 -7.11 2.43 10.22
C MET A 49 -7.89 1.78 9.08
N ASN A 50 -7.97 0.45 9.07
CA ASN A 50 -8.77 -0.28 8.10
C ASN A 50 -10.27 0.03 8.25
N LYS A 51 -10.77 0.14 9.49
CA LYS A 51 -12.17 0.52 9.76
C LYS A 51 -12.50 1.92 9.26
N LEU A 52 -11.62 2.90 9.53
CA LEU A 52 -11.78 4.27 9.04
C LEU A 52 -11.74 4.35 7.51
N ALA A 53 -10.79 3.65 6.89
CA ALA A 53 -10.68 3.59 5.44
C ALA A 53 -11.91 2.94 4.79
N LEU A 54 -12.49 1.91 5.42
CA LEU A 54 -13.71 1.27 4.94
C LEU A 54 -14.91 2.22 5.00
N GLY A 55 -15.10 2.93 6.11
CA GLY A 55 -16.15 3.94 6.26
C GLY A 55 -16.06 5.01 5.16
N ALA A 56 -14.88 5.61 4.98
CA ALA A 56 -14.67 6.61 3.95
C ALA A 56 -14.90 6.09 2.52
N LYS A 57 -14.57 4.82 2.25
CA LYS A 57 -14.87 4.17 0.95
C LYS A 57 -16.37 4.00 0.75
N LEU A 58 -17.08 3.60 1.81
CA LEU A 58 -18.54 3.45 1.78
C LEU A 58 -19.22 4.79 1.53
N ASP A 59 -18.85 5.83 2.27
CA ASP A 59 -19.39 7.18 2.09
C ASP A 59 -19.17 7.68 0.67
N ARG A 60 -17.94 7.57 0.14
CA ARG A 60 -17.64 7.94 -1.25
C ARG A 60 -18.46 7.14 -2.26
N ALA A 61 -18.68 5.84 -2.01
CA ALA A 61 -19.47 5.00 -2.89
C ALA A 61 -20.95 5.40 -2.85
N LEU A 62 -21.47 5.72 -1.66
CA LEU A 62 -22.82 6.23 -1.48
C LEU A 62 -22.99 7.59 -2.16
N ASP A 63 -22.08 8.54 -1.97
CA ASP A 63 -22.13 9.85 -2.63
C ASP A 63 -22.26 9.71 -4.15
N ARG A 64 -21.40 8.87 -4.76
CA ARG A 64 -21.45 8.59 -6.21
C ARG A 64 -22.78 7.97 -6.64
N ARG A 65 -23.32 7.07 -5.82
CA ARG A 65 -24.60 6.41 -6.09
C ARG A 65 -25.78 7.37 -5.93
N MET A 66 -25.77 8.21 -4.90
CA MET A 66 -26.82 9.19 -4.59
C MET A 66 -26.82 10.37 -5.57
N THR A 67 -25.68 10.65 -6.21
CA THR A 67 -25.60 11.68 -7.25
C THR A 67 -26.46 11.26 -8.46
N SER A 68 -27.45 12.07 -8.83
CA SER A 68 -28.40 11.83 -9.94
C SER A 68 -29.48 10.77 -9.72
N GLN A 69 -29.68 10.30 -8.48
CA GLN A 69 -30.82 9.42 -8.16
C GLN A 69 -32.12 10.17 -7.90
N ASP A 70 -32.01 11.42 -7.45
CA ASP A 70 -33.18 12.23 -7.19
C ASP A 70 -33.95 12.47 -8.50
N ALA A 71 -35.28 12.32 -8.43
CA ALA A 71 -36.14 12.49 -9.59
C ALA A 71 -36.16 13.97 -10.00
N GLU A 72 -35.48 14.29 -11.11
CA GLU A 72 -35.57 15.60 -11.75
C GLU A 72 -36.80 15.67 -12.67
N MET A 73 -37.76 16.54 -12.34
CA MET A 73 -38.84 16.91 -13.26
C MET A 73 -38.25 17.65 -14.46
N ARG A 74 -38.05 16.94 -15.58
CA ARG A 74 -37.60 17.55 -16.83
C ARG A 74 -38.82 17.95 -17.68
N PRO A 75 -38.84 19.16 -18.26
CA PRO A 75 -39.87 19.53 -19.23
C PRO A 75 -39.84 18.53 -20.39
N ARG A 76 -41.02 18.05 -20.80
CA ARG A 76 -41.13 17.06 -21.89
C ARG A 76 -40.50 17.65 -23.15
N LYS A 77 -39.55 16.93 -23.76
CA LYS A 77 -39.07 17.29 -25.10
C LYS A 77 -40.28 17.36 -26.03
N HIS A 78 -40.39 18.41 -26.84
CA HIS A 78 -41.38 18.46 -27.91
C HIS A 78 -41.17 17.22 -28.78
N THR A 79 -42.10 16.27 -28.67
CA THR A 79 -42.22 15.20 -29.63
C THR A 79 -42.60 15.87 -30.94
N ILE A 80 -41.72 15.82 -31.93
CA ILE A 80 -42.03 16.22 -33.31
C ILE A 80 -43.29 15.44 -33.67
N SER A 81 -44.40 16.15 -33.79
CA SER A 81 -45.67 15.55 -34.17
C SER A 81 -45.55 15.10 -35.62
N GLU A 82 -46.18 13.98 -36.00
CA GLU A 82 -46.05 13.42 -37.35
C GLU A 82 -46.42 14.40 -38.47
N LYS A 83 -47.12 15.50 -38.15
CA LYS A 83 -47.46 16.59 -39.06
C LYS A 83 -46.27 17.40 -39.59
N GLU A 84 -45.11 17.38 -38.92
CA GLU A 84 -43.92 18.13 -39.34
C GLU A 84 -42.97 17.32 -40.25
N LYS A 85 -43.22 16.01 -40.45
CA LYS A 85 -42.38 15.16 -41.31
C LYS A 85 -42.76 15.20 -42.79
N GLU A 86 -43.89 15.81 -43.15
CA GLU A 86 -44.44 15.79 -44.51
C GLU A 86 -44.01 16.99 -45.38
N GLU A 87 -43.23 17.93 -44.82
CA GLU A 87 -42.75 19.15 -45.51
C GLU A 87 -41.22 19.21 -45.73
N LEU A 88 -40.52 18.06 -45.69
CA LEU A 88 -39.10 17.92 -46.09
C LEU A 88 -38.97 16.90 -47.23
#